data_AF-A0A847NJ09-F1
#
_entry.id   AF-A0A847NJ09-F1
#
_cell.length_a   1.000
_cell.length_b   1.000
_cell.length_c   1.000
_cell.angle_alpha   90.00
_cell.angle_beta   90.00
_cell.angle_gamma   90.00
#
_symmetry.space_group_name_H-M   'P 1'
#
loop_
_entity.id
_entity.type
_entity.pdbx_description
1 polymer ?
#
loop_
_entity_poly.entity_id
_entity_poly.type
_entity_poly.pdbx_seq_one_letter_code
_entity_poly.pdbx_strand_id
1 'polypeptide(L)'
;MKRGFTLIETIMGLFIFGLIVVTVIPITNGTINNLYKQKIKTQMIYTGEMVIERLKAYDLDTSSELFIYDVEISQLIEEFKGNDYIEIEFEKEEYELPLKIIKENKSDFLWSIKVIVYNKGGGRLDNVEFKAYLQKK
;
A
#
# COMPACT_ATOMS: atom_id res chain seq x y z
N MET A 1 -20.26 27.43 -55.83
CA MET A 1 -19.33 27.95 -54.80
C MET A 1 -19.44 27.30 -53.41
N LYS A 2 -20.30 26.30 -53.14
CA LYS A 2 -20.46 25.74 -51.77
C LYS A 2 -19.56 24.52 -51.43
N ARG A 3 -19.08 23.74 -52.41
CA ARG A 3 -18.37 22.46 -52.17
C ARG A 3 -16.90 22.60 -51.71
N GLY A 4 -16.18 23.63 -52.16
CA GLY A 4 -14.78 23.85 -51.76
C GLY A 4 -14.63 24.33 -50.32
N PHE A 5 -15.62 25.08 -49.82
CA PHE A 5 -15.66 25.58 -48.44
C PHE A 5 -15.85 24.44 -47.43
N THR A 6 -16.78 23.52 -47.71
CA THR A 6 -17.04 22.34 -46.86
C THR A 6 -15.82 21.42 -46.73
N LEU A 7 -15.01 21.29 -47.79
CA LEU A 7 -13.79 20.49 -47.75
C LEU A 7 -12.75 21.11 -46.80
N ILE A 8 -12.55 22.42 -46.87
CA ILE A 8 -11.62 23.14 -45.99
C ILE A 8 -12.09 23.05 -44.53
N GLU A 9 -13.38 23.26 -44.27
CA GLU A 9 -13.95 23.12 -42.93
C GLU A 9 -13.74 21.72 -42.36
N THR A 10 -13.89 20.69 -43.20
CA THR A 10 -13.70 19.30 -42.81
C THR A 10 -12.23 19.01 -42.48
N ILE A 11 -11.29 19.50 -43.31
CA ILE A 11 -9.86 19.34 -43.08
C ILE A 11 -9.44 20.06 -41.78
N MET A 12 -9.93 21.28 -41.55
CA MET A 12 -9.65 22.02 -40.33
C MET A 12 -10.23 21.31 -39.10
N GLY A 13 -11.46 20.78 -39.19
CA GLY A 13 -12.08 20.00 -38.12
C GLY A 13 -11.28 18.75 -37.78
N LEU A 14 -10.84 17.99 -38.79
CA LEU A 14 -9.99 16.81 -38.60
C LEU A 14 -8.62 17.16 -38.03
N PHE A 15 -8.03 18.28 -38.44
CA PHE A 15 -6.75 18.74 -37.92
C PHE A 15 -6.85 19.07 -36.43
N ILE A 16 -7.86 19.84 -36.02
CA ILE A 16 -8.08 20.19 -34.61
C ILE A 16 -8.43 18.93 -33.80
N PHE A 17 -9.28 18.05 -34.33
CA PHE A 17 -9.63 16.80 -33.66
C PHE A 17 -8.40 15.91 -33.47
N GLY A 18 -7.54 15.79 -34.48
CA GLY A 18 -6.27 15.08 -34.39
C GLY A 18 -5.39 15.63 -33.27
N LEU A 19 -5.23 16.96 -33.20
CA LEU A 19 -4.47 17.62 -32.13
C LEU A 19 -5.04 17.33 -30.73
N ILE A 20 -6.36 17.39 -30.58
CA ILE A 20 -7.04 17.08 -29.32
C ILE A 20 -6.76 15.62 -28.94
N VAL A 21 -6.95 14.68 -29.86
CA VAL A 21 -6.77 13.24 -29.61
C VAL A 21 -5.33 12.92 -29.20
N VAL A 22 -4.33 13.41 -29.93
CA VAL A 22 -2.92 13.13 -29.61
C VAL A 22 -2.43 13.80 -28.33
N THR A 23 -3.13 14.83 -27.86
CA THR A 23 -2.78 15.53 -26.61
C THR A 23 -3.53 14.94 -25.42
N VAL A 24 -4.86 14.79 -25.53
CA VAL A 24 -5.74 14.41 -24.42
C VAL A 24 -5.58 12.94 -24.04
N ILE A 25 -5.44 12.02 -25.00
CA ILE A 25 -5.32 10.59 -24.70
C ILE A 25 -4.06 10.30 -23.86
N PRO A 26 -2.85 10.74 -24.25
CA PRO A 26 -1.65 10.47 -23.45
C PRO A 26 -1.71 11.09 -22.05
N ILE A 27 -2.22 12.33 -21.93
CA ILE A 27 -2.38 13.01 -20.64
C ILE A 27 -3.33 12.23 -19.73
N THR A 28 -4.46 11.78 -20.27
CA THR A 28 -5.46 11.04 -19.51
C THR A 28 -4.91 9.69 -19.06
N ASN A 29 -4.25 8.95 -19.94
CA ASN A 29 -3.63 7.67 -19.61
C ASN A 29 -2.55 7.82 -18.53
N GLY A 30 -1.69 8.83 -18.64
CA GLY A 30 -0.69 9.12 -17.62
C GLY A 30 -1.31 9.46 -16.27
N THR A 31 -2.38 10.27 -16.28
CA THR A 31 -3.12 10.64 -15.07
C THR A 31 -3.76 9.42 -14.41
N ILE A 32 -4.45 8.57 -15.17
CA ILE A 32 -5.08 7.34 -14.63
C ILE A 32 -4.03 6.42 -14.00
N ASN A 33 -2.88 6.23 -14.65
CA ASN A 33 -1.80 5.43 -14.11
C ASN A 33 -1.24 6.00 -12.80
N ASN A 34 -1.07 7.32 -12.72
CA ASN A 34 -0.61 7.98 -11.50
C ASN A 34 -1.64 7.87 -10.36
N LEU A 35 -2.92 8.04 -10.64
CA LEU A 35 -3.99 7.84 -9.66
C LEU A 35 -4.04 6.40 -9.14
N TYR A 36 -3.84 5.42 -10.02
CA TYR A 36 -3.77 4.01 -9.63
C TYR A 36 -2.60 3.75 -8.67
N LYS A 37 -1.39 4.24 -9.01
CA LYS A 37 -0.22 4.14 -8.13
C LYS A 37 -0.44 4.83 -6.79
N GLN A 38 -1.04 6.02 -6.80
CA GLN A 38 -1.36 6.76 -5.58
C GLN A 38 -2.36 6.00 -4.70
N LYS A 39 -3.39 5.40 -5.30
CA LYS A 39 -4.38 4.58 -4.57
C LYS A 39 -3.69 3.40 -3.88
N ILE A 40 -2.84 2.65 -4.59
CA ILE A 40 -2.09 1.52 -4.00
C ILE A 40 -1.23 2.01 -2.84
N LYS A 41 -0.47 3.10 -3.04
CA LYS A 41 0.40 3.64 -1.98
C LYS A 41 -0.39 4.07 -0.74
N THR A 42 -1.55 4.68 -0.91
CA THR A 42 -2.45 5.03 0.20
C THR A 42 -2.95 3.77 0.92
N GLN A 43 -3.32 2.71 0.19
CA GLN A 43 -3.71 1.44 0.79
C GLN A 43 -2.57 0.82 1.60
N MET A 44 -1.33 0.85 1.08
CA MET A 44 -0.15 0.35 1.80
C MET A 44 0.12 1.13 3.09
N ILE A 45 0.00 2.47 3.04
CA ILE A 45 0.12 3.34 4.22
C ILE A 45 -0.92 2.93 5.25
N TYR A 46 -2.20 2.87 4.86
CA TYR A 46 -3.30 2.51 5.74
C TYR A 46 -3.12 1.12 6.37
N THR A 47 -2.69 0.13 5.58
CA THR A 47 -2.41 -1.22 6.08
C THR A 47 -1.28 -1.22 7.11
N GLY A 48 -0.18 -0.52 6.84
CA GLY A 48 0.93 -0.44 7.78
C GLY A 48 0.56 0.27 9.08
N GLU A 49 -0.19 1.37 9.00
CA GLU A 49 -0.74 2.07 10.18
C GLU A 49 -1.67 1.18 10.98
N MET A 50 -2.61 0.50 10.31
CA MET A 50 -3.57 -0.40 10.94
C MET A 50 -2.87 -1.53 11.70
N VAL A 51 -1.82 -2.14 11.13
CA VAL A 51 -1.03 -3.16 11.82
C VAL A 51 -0.38 -2.61 13.08
N ILE A 52 0.29 -1.44 12.98
CA ILE A 52 0.94 -0.81 14.13
C ILE A 52 -0.07 -0.46 15.23
N GLU A 53 -1.21 0.14 14.87
CA GLU A 53 -2.24 0.53 15.83
C GLU A 53 -2.89 -0.67 16.49
N ARG A 54 -3.16 -1.76 15.75
CA ARG A 54 -3.67 -2.98 16.37
C ARG A 54 -2.65 -3.62 17.32
N LEU A 55 -1.36 -3.63 16.96
CA LEU A 55 -0.29 -4.11 17.86
C LEU A 55 -0.17 -3.25 19.12
N LYS A 56 -0.34 -1.92 19.01
CA LYS A 56 -0.39 -1.00 20.16
C LYS A 56 -1.61 -1.25 21.03
N ALA A 57 -2.78 -1.35 20.42
CA ALA A 57 -4.07 -1.47 21.10
C ALA A 57 -4.25 -2.81 21.83
N TYR A 58 -3.49 -3.84 21.47
CA TYR A 58 -3.60 -5.16 22.10
C TYR A 58 -3.44 -5.10 23.64
N ASP A 59 -4.42 -5.58 24.37
CA ASP A 59 -4.38 -5.77 25.82
C ASP A 59 -4.86 -7.18 26.14
N LEU A 60 -4.16 -7.85 27.05
CA LEU A 60 -4.37 -9.25 27.42
C LEU A 60 -5.81 -9.52 27.86
N ASP A 61 -6.45 -8.52 28.48
CA ASP A 61 -7.78 -8.66 29.07
C ASP A 61 -8.94 -8.31 28.11
N THR A 62 -8.68 -7.68 26.95
CA THR A 62 -9.74 -7.08 26.12
C THR A 62 -9.61 -7.29 24.61
N SER A 63 -8.52 -7.90 24.12
CA SER A 63 -8.14 -7.84 22.70
C SER A 63 -8.12 -9.19 21.97
N SER A 64 -8.89 -10.18 22.42
CA SER A 64 -8.98 -11.53 21.83
C SER A 64 -9.63 -11.59 20.44
N GLU A 65 -9.85 -10.44 19.78
CA GLU A 65 -10.51 -10.36 18.47
C GLU A 65 -9.75 -9.46 17.48
N LEU A 66 -8.52 -9.06 17.79
CA LEU A 66 -7.68 -8.31 16.84
C LEU A 66 -6.88 -9.28 15.96
N PHE A 67 -7.01 -9.09 14.64
CA PHE A 67 -6.31 -9.89 13.65
C PHE A 67 -5.41 -9.03 12.77
N ILE A 68 -4.37 -9.63 12.21
CA ILE A 68 -3.63 -9.13 11.06
C ILE A 68 -3.80 -10.18 9.97
N TYR A 69 -4.54 -9.83 8.93
CA TYR A 69 -5.15 -10.81 8.01
C TYR A 69 -5.95 -11.87 8.77
N ASP A 70 -5.49 -13.12 8.77
CA ASP A 70 -6.07 -14.29 9.41
C ASP A 70 -5.26 -14.76 10.64
N VAL A 71 -4.23 -14.01 11.04
CA VAL A 71 -3.43 -14.32 12.23
C VAL A 71 -3.89 -13.44 13.40
N GLU A 72 -4.16 -14.07 14.54
CA GLU A 72 -4.55 -13.37 15.76
C GLU A 72 -3.34 -12.65 16.37
N ILE A 73 -3.54 -11.43 16.86
CA ILE A 73 -2.44 -10.64 17.43
C ILE A 73 -1.90 -11.26 18.71
N SER A 74 -2.72 -11.96 19.49
CA SER A 74 -2.27 -12.70 20.68
C SER A 74 -1.14 -13.67 20.34
N GLN A 75 -1.30 -14.45 19.26
CA GLN A 75 -0.29 -15.40 18.77
C GLN A 75 1.01 -14.68 18.39
N LEU A 76 0.91 -13.54 17.69
CA LEU A 76 2.08 -12.73 17.31
C LEU A 76 2.80 -12.17 18.56
N ILE A 77 2.06 -11.69 19.55
CA ILE A 77 2.62 -11.15 20.79
C ILE A 77 3.30 -12.25 21.61
N GLU A 78 2.72 -13.45 21.68
CA GLU A 78 3.36 -14.61 22.32
C GLU A 78 4.70 -14.96 21.65
N GLU A 79 4.74 -15.00 20.31
CA GLU A 79 5.98 -15.20 19.56
C GLU A 79 7.01 -14.08 19.81
N PHE A 80 6.55 -12.83 19.97
CA PHE A 80 7.44 -11.69 20.25
C PHE A 80 8.06 -11.75 21.65
N LYS A 81 7.35 -12.30 22.64
CA LYS A 81 7.87 -12.51 24.00
C LYS A 81 8.96 -13.58 24.04
N GLY A 82 8.80 -14.64 23.25
CA GLY A 82 9.73 -15.79 23.23
C GLY A 82 11.06 -15.56 22.51
N ASN A 83 11.15 -14.54 21.65
CA ASN A 83 12.29 -14.34 20.76
C ASN A 83 12.84 -12.91 20.84
N ASP A 84 14.15 -12.74 20.89
CA ASP A 84 14.76 -11.40 20.84
C ASP A 84 14.58 -10.73 19.48
N TYR A 85 14.73 -11.50 18.42
CA TYR A 85 14.53 -11.11 17.04
C TYR A 85 13.53 -12.06 16.36
N ILE A 86 12.57 -11.51 15.63
CA ILE A 86 11.66 -12.33 14.83
C ILE A 86 11.21 -11.56 13.59
N GLU A 87 11.09 -12.28 12.48
CA GLU A 87 10.51 -11.79 11.23
C GLU A 87 9.36 -12.69 10.84
N ILE A 88 8.21 -12.09 10.54
CA ILE A 88 7.00 -12.78 10.15
C ILE A 88 6.55 -12.21 8.82
N GLU A 89 6.43 -13.08 7.82
CA GLU A 89 6.05 -12.72 6.45
C GLU A 89 4.63 -13.22 6.16
N PHE A 90 3.80 -12.30 5.65
CA PHE A 90 2.40 -12.52 5.30
C PHE A 90 2.28 -12.34 3.79
N GLU A 91 2.56 -13.41 3.04
CA GLU A 91 2.66 -13.37 1.57
C GLU A 91 1.68 -14.31 0.85
N LYS A 92 0.53 -14.64 1.46
CA LYS A 92 -0.46 -15.52 0.82
C LYS A 92 -1.00 -14.90 -0.48
N GLU A 93 -1.31 -15.74 -1.47
CA GLU A 93 -1.86 -15.29 -2.76
C GLU A 93 -3.15 -14.47 -2.59
N GLU A 94 -3.96 -14.80 -1.59
CA GLU A 94 -5.23 -14.14 -1.27
C GLU A 94 -5.06 -12.73 -0.70
N TYR A 95 -3.92 -12.39 -0.10
CA TYR A 95 -3.72 -11.07 0.49
C TYR A 95 -3.44 -10.04 -0.59
N GLU A 96 -4.20 -8.96 -0.65
CA GLU A 96 -3.96 -7.92 -1.67
C GLU A 96 -2.56 -7.30 -1.58
N LEU A 97 -2.02 -7.17 -0.36
CA LEU A 97 -0.73 -6.55 -0.08
C LEU A 97 0.11 -7.48 0.81
N PRO A 98 1.23 -8.04 0.32
CA PRO A 98 2.16 -8.77 1.16
C PRO A 98 2.72 -7.83 2.23
N LEU A 99 2.88 -8.33 3.45
CA LEU A 99 3.54 -7.56 4.50
C LEU A 99 4.52 -8.40 5.30
N LYS A 100 5.49 -7.72 5.89
CA LYS A 100 6.49 -8.30 6.77
C LYS A 100 6.53 -7.51 8.07
N ILE A 101 6.47 -8.22 9.19
CA ILE A 101 6.64 -7.64 10.53
C ILE A 101 7.98 -8.12 11.06
N ILE A 102 8.83 -7.19 11.48
CA ILE A 102 10.11 -7.46 12.10
C ILE A 102 10.08 -6.88 13.50
N LYS A 103 10.41 -7.70 14.49
CA LYS A 103 10.55 -7.30 15.88
C LYS A 103 11.98 -7.49 16.32
N GLU A 104 12.51 -6.47 16.98
CA GLU A 104 13.83 -6.44 17.61
C GLU A 104 13.68 -6.07 19.09
N ASN A 105 14.36 -6.80 19.97
CA ASN A 105 14.43 -6.45 21.39
C ASN A 105 15.43 -5.30 21.57
N LYS A 106 14.94 -4.13 22.01
CA LYS A 106 15.78 -2.93 22.17
C LYS A 106 16.25 -2.72 23.60
N SER A 107 15.44 -3.12 24.57
CA SER A 107 15.77 -3.05 26.00
C SER A 107 14.89 -4.02 26.78
N ASP A 108 15.08 -4.12 28.09
CA ASP A 108 14.24 -4.96 28.97
C ASP A 108 12.75 -4.61 28.88
N PHE A 109 12.38 -3.39 28.51
CA PHE A 109 11.01 -2.89 28.50
C PHE A 109 10.45 -2.51 27.14
N LEU A 110 11.27 -2.48 26.07
CA LEU A 110 10.85 -1.99 24.75
C LEU A 110 11.19 -2.95 23.62
N TRP A 111 10.21 -3.15 22.75
CA TRP A 111 10.39 -3.74 21.42
C TRP A 111 10.45 -2.64 20.36
N SER A 112 11.32 -2.84 19.38
CA SER A 112 11.32 -2.10 18.12
C SER A 112 10.60 -2.93 17.09
N ILE A 113 9.46 -2.44 16.59
CA ILE A 113 8.68 -3.09 15.54
C ILE A 113 8.85 -2.32 14.24
N LYS A 114 9.10 -3.06 13.17
CA LYS A 114 9.10 -2.55 11.80
C LYS A 114 8.06 -3.33 11.00
N VAL A 115 7.14 -2.61 10.37
CA VAL A 115 6.15 -3.17 9.45
C VAL A 115 6.47 -2.70 8.05
N ILE A 116 6.68 -3.63 7.14
CA ILE A 116 7.00 -3.37 5.74
C ILE A 116 5.83 -3.91 4.91
N VAL A 117 5.15 -3.04 4.18
CA VAL A 117 4.07 -3.42 3.27
C VAL A 117 4.59 -3.31 1.83
N TYR A 118 4.40 -4.35 1.03
CA TYR A 118 4.91 -4.44 -0.34
C TYR A 118 3.79 -4.30 -1.36
N ASN A 119 4.13 -3.71 -2.50
CA ASN A 119 3.27 -3.72 -3.68
C ASN A 119 3.50 -5.00 -4.49
N LYS A 120 2.47 -5.85 -4.68
CA LYS A 120 2.56 -7.09 -5.48
C LYS A 120 3.10 -6.87 -6.90
N GLY A 121 2.80 -5.73 -7.52
CA GLY A 121 3.21 -5.41 -8.90
C GLY A 121 4.45 -4.53 -9.03
N GLY A 122 4.94 -3.95 -7.92
CA GLY A 122 5.99 -2.93 -7.92
C GLY A 122 7.41 -3.47 -7.69
N GLY A 123 7.54 -4.75 -7.30
CA GLY A 123 8.81 -5.34 -6.88
C GLY A 123 9.25 -4.88 -5.48
N ARG A 124 10.39 -5.43 -5.00
CA ARG A 124 10.88 -5.23 -3.61
C ARG A 124 11.25 -3.78 -3.22
N LEU A 125 11.35 -2.87 -4.19
CA LEU A 125 11.74 -1.46 -3.96
C LEU A 125 10.54 -0.51 -3.80
N ASP A 126 9.32 -0.96 -4.09
CA ASP A 126 8.08 -0.18 -3.91
C ASP A 126 7.37 -0.67 -2.64
N ASN A 127 7.87 -0.21 -1.49
CA ASN A 127 7.35 -0.56 -0.18
C ASN A 127 7.04 0.68 0.66
N VAL A 128 6.23 0.47 1.70
CA VAL A 128 6.01 1.44 2.77
C VAL A 128 6.49 0.80 4.07
N GLU A 129 7.36 1.51 4.78
CA GLU A 129 7.93 1.06 6.04
C GLU A 129 7.45 1.95 7.20
N PHE A 130 6.92 1.31 8.23
CA PHE A 130 6.60 1.95 9.50
C PHE A 130 7.51 1.39 10.59
N LYS A 131 8.03 2.27 11.44
CA LYS A 131 8.78 1.90 12.64
C LYS A 131 8.04 2.42 13.87
N ALA A 132 7.86 1.56 14.86
CA ALA A 132 7.26 1.92 16.13
C ALA A 132 8.03 1.29 17.29
N TYR A 133 7.96 1.92 18.45
CA TYR A 133 8.39 1.34 19.71
C TYR A 133 7.17 0.92 20.51
N LEU A 134 7.17 -0.32 20.99
CA LEU A 134 6.12 -0.87 21.83
C LEU A 134 6.71 -1.23 23.20
N GLN A 135 5.96 -0.95 24.26
CA GLN A 135 6.27 -1.52 25.57
C GLN A 135 6.01 -3.02 25.53
N LYS A 136 6.87 -3.80 26.18
CA LYS A 136 6.64 -5.24 26.31
C LYS A 136 5.38 -5.47 27.12
N LYS A 137 4.55 -6.39 26.64
CA LYS A 137 3.28 -6.80 27.24
C LYS A 137 3.44 -8.15 27.94
#